data_AF-A0A6M1RRT5-F1
#
_entry.id   AF-A0A6M1RRT5-F1
#
_cell.length_a   1.000
_cell.length_b   1.000
_cell.length_c   1.000
_cell.angle_alpha   90.00
_cell.angle_beta   90.00
_cell.angle_gamma   90.00
#
_symmetry.space_group_name_H-M   'P 1'
#
loop_
_entity.id
_entity.type
_entity.pdbx_description
1 polymer ?
#
loop_
_entity_poly.entity_id
_entity_poly.type
_entity_poly.pdbx_seq_one_letter_code
_entity_poly.pdbx_strand_id
1 'polypeptide(L)'
;MSARKAERPDGSAQVTVEARETQLALPPEAVVFRKNGIEFLSPTALPCWTEMTLTVKSPGDKSRISCTGVVVSCLGNRHTGYHISMVFTGLSRQAQSKLSAWASYPPEPPA
;
A
#
# COMPACT_ATOMS: atom_id res chain seq x y z
N MET A 1 -42.72 -34.75 38.53
CA MET A 1 -42.58 -33.69 37.50
C MET A 1 -41.11 -33.28 37.46
N SER A 2 -40.40 -33.54 36.36
CA SER A 2 -38.96 -33.23 36.23
C SER A 2 -38.76 -31.98 35.36
N ALA A 3 -38.18 -30.92 35.93
CA ALA A 3 -37.78 -29.74 35.19
C ALA A 3 -36.40 -30.00 34.54
N ARG A 4 -36.35 -30.01 33.20
CA ARG A 4 -35.08 -30.03 32.47
C ARG A 4 -34.51 -28.61 32.42
N LYS A 5 -33.28 -28.48 32.90
CA LYS A 5 -32.43 -27.28 32.86
C LYS A 5 -32.18 -26.89 31.39
N ALA A 6 -32.59 -25.68 30.99
CA ALA A 6 -32.29 -25.16 29.67
C ALA A 6 -30.80 -24.83 29.54
N GLU A 7 -30.19 -25.33 28.47
CA GLU A 7 -28.80 -25.10 28.09
C GLU A 7 -28.55 -23.67 27.62
N ARG A 8 -27.25 -23.35 27.59
CA ARG A 8 -26.61 -22.04 27.61
C ARG A 8 -26.95 -21.23 26.35
N PRO A 9 -26.99 -19.88 26.43
CA PRO A 9 -27.03 -19.09 25.22
C PRO A 9 -25.72 -19.25 24.45
N ASP A 10 -25.93 -19.44 23.16
CA ASP A 10 -25.05 -19.72 22.04
C ASP A 10 -23.85 -18.77 21.95
N GLY A 11 -22.77 -19.27 21.33
CA GLY A 11 -21.46 -18.64 21.27
C GLY A 11 -21.53 -17.21 20.72
N SER A 12 -20.78 -16.31 21.35
CA SER A 12 -20.53 -14.96 20.83
C SER A 12 -19.99 -15.07 19.40
N ALA A 13 -20.76 -14.61 18.42
CA ALA A 13 -20.31 -14.52 17.03
C ALA A 13 -19.05 -13.63 17.00
N GLN A 14 -17.90 -14.26 16.77
CA GLN A 14 -16.62 -13.55 16.65
C GLN A 14 -16.53 -12.93 15.26
N VAL A 15 -16.25 -11.63 15.23
CA VAL A 15 -15.88 -10.91 14.01
C VAL A 15 -14.35 -10.87 13.97
N THR A 16 -13.76 -11.74 13.14
CA THR A 16 -12.32 -11.71 12.88
C THR A 16 -12.07 -10.76 11.73
N VAL A 17 -11.35 -9.67 12.00
CA VAL A 17 -10.90 -8.73 10.98
C VAL A 17 -9.40 -8.95 10.77
N GLU A 18 -9.04 -9.52 9.63
CA GLU A 18 -7.64 -9.70 9.23
C GLU A 18 -7.29 -8.69 8.13
N ALA A 19 -6.23 -7.92 8.34
CA ALA A 19 -5.65 -7.06 7.30
C ALA A 19 -4.31 -7.66 6.86
N ARG A 20 -4.15 -7.94 5.56
CA ARG A 20 -2.86 -8.38 5.01
C ARG A 20 -1.93 -7.19 4.83
N GLU A 21 -0.86 -7.12 5.60
CA GLU A 21 0.29 -6.28 5.26
C GLU A 21 1.12 -6.99 4.17
N THR A 22 1.20 -6.40 2.98
CA THR A 22 2.12 -6.85 1.93
C THR A 22 3.35 -5.95 1.96
N GLN A 23 4.52 -6.52 2.23
CA GLN A 23 5.79 -5.80 2.17
C GLN A 23 6.51 -6.13 0.85
N LEU A 24 6.86 -5.11 0.08
CA LEU A 24 7.67 -5.24 -1.13
C LEU A 24 9.04 -4.59 -0.90
N ALA A 25 10.10 -5.35 -1.09
CA ALA A 25 11.46 -4.83 -1.19
C ALA A 25 11.77 -4.65 -2.68
N LEU A 26 11.71 -3.41 -3.16
CA LEU A 26 11.90 -3.08 -4.57
C LEU A 26 13.22 -2.33 -4.75
N PRO A 27 13.94 -2.59 -5.86
CA PRO A 27 15.09 -1.78 -6.20
C PRO A 27 14.62 -0.37 -6.63
N PRO A 28 15.46 0.68 -6.50
CA PRO A 28 15.04 2.05 -6.77
C PRO A 28 14.45 2.27 -8.17
N GLU A 29 14.97 1.58 -9.19
CA GLU A 29 14.49 1.66 -10.56
C GLU A 29 13.10 1.07 -10.79
N ALA A 30 12.61 0.23 -9.87
CA ALA A 30 11.28 -0.36 -9.93
C ALA A 30 10.21 0.50 -9.24
N VAL A 31 10.56 1.73 -8.82
CA VAL A 31 9.67 2.67 -8.16
C VAL A 31 9.82 4.06 -8.77
N VAL A 32 8.71 4.67 -9.16
CA VAL A 32 8.67 6.05 -9.64
C VAL A 32 7.75 6.86 -8.75
N PHE A 33 8.30 7.86 -8.09
CA PHE A 33 7.52 8.82 -7.31
C PHE A 33 6.94 9.90 -8.21
N ARG A 34 5.65 10.18 -8.05
CA ARG A 34 4.95 11.28 -8.71
C ARG A 34 4.50 12.29 -7.65
N LYS A 35 4.20 13.52 -8.08
CA LYS A 35 3.75 14.60 -7.18
C LYS A 35 2.61 14.20 -6.24
N ASN A 36 1.65 13.39 -6.72
CA ASN A 36 0.48 12.95 -5.97
C ASN A 36 0.29 11.43 -6.04
N GLY A 37 1.33 10.66 -6.30
CA GLY A 37 1.17 9.23 -6.56
C GLY A 37 2.48 8.47 -6.59
N ILE A 38 2.37 7.19 -6.89
CA ILE A 38 3.50 6.29 -6.99
C ILE A 38 3.21 5.25 -8.07
N GLU A 39 4.25 4.86 -8.79
CA GLU A 39 4.24 3.70 -9.66
C GLU A 39 5.28 2.72 -9.17
N PHE A 40 4.95 1.43 -9.14
CA PHE A 40 5.87 0.40 -8.69
C PHE A 40 5.57 -0.97 -9.30
N LEU A 41 6.58 -1.85 -9.31
CA LEU A 41 6.41 -3.24 -9.74
C LEU A 41 5.93 -4.12 -8.57
N SER A 42 4.91 -4.93 -8.80
CA SER A 42 4.36 -5.90 -7.84
C SER A 42 4.40 -7.33 -8.41
N PRO A 43 4.75 -8.36 -7.63
CA PRO A 43 4.65 -9.75 -8.06
C PRO A 43 3.19 -10.24 -8.15
N THR A 44 2.27 -9.55 -7.46
CA THR A 44 0.84 -9.87 -7.45
C THR A 44 0.04 -8.74 -8.08
N ALA A 45 -1.05 -9.10 -8.76
CA ALA A 45 -1.98 -8.12 -9.29
C ALA A 45 -2.67 -7.39 -8.13
N LEU A 46 -2.81 -6.06 -8.26
CA LEU A 46 -3.62 -5.26 -7.36
C LEU A 46 -4.86 -4.77 -8.12
N PRO A 47 -6.08 -5.02 -7.63
CA PRO A 47 -7.27 -4.64 -8.38
C PRO A 47 -7.37 -3.12 -8.52
N CYS A 48 -7.69 -2.65 -9.73
CA CYS A 48 -7.98 -1.24 -9.97
C CYS A 48 -9.15 -0.78 -9.09
N TRP A 49 -9.16 0.51 -8.76
CA TRP A 49 -10.13 1.18 -7.90
C TRP A 49 -10.17 0.67 -6.46
N THR A 50 -9.13 -0.05 -6.04
CA THR A 50 -8.97 -0.46 -4.65
C THR A 50 -8.22 0.63 -3.88
N GLU A 51 -8.83 1.09 -2.79
CA GLU A 51 -8.14 1.94 -1.81
C GLU A 51 -7.19 1.09 -0.96
N MET A 52 -5.97 1.59 -0.76
CA MET A 52 -4.98 0.96 0.10
C MET A 52 -4.06 2.00 0.73
N THR A 53 -3.54 1.66 1.91
CA THR A 53 -2.57 2.47 2.63
C THR A 53 -1.18 1.89 2.43
N LEU A 54 -0.27 2.70 1.89
CA LEU A 54 1.13 2.35 1.69
C LEU A 54 2.01 3.07 2.71
N THR A 55 2.95 2.33 3.29
CA THR A 55 4.09 2.93 3.98
C THR A 55 5.30 2.85 3.06
N VAL A 56 5.75 3.99 2.54
CA VAL A 56 6.93 4.07 1.70
C VAL A 56 8.13 4.51 2.53
N LYS A 57 9.23 3.77 2.41
CA LYS A 57 10.51 4.05 3.08
C LYS A 57 11.55 4.39 2.02
N SER A 58 12.23 5.51 2.19
CA SER A 58 13.34 5.89 1.32
C SER A 58 14.59 5.07 1.66
N PRO A 59 15.34 4.60 0.64
CA PRO A 59 16.58 3.86 0.85
C PRO A 59 17.73 4.73 1.38
N GLY A 60 17.71 6.05 1.15
CA GLY A 60 18.86 6.93 1.43
C GLY A 60 18.88 7.58 2.81
N ASP A 61 17.74 8.06 3.30
CA ASP A 61 17.65 8.96 4.47
C ASP A 61 16.85 8.35 5.64
N LYS A 62 16.50 7.05 5.54
CA LYS A 62 15.62 6.32 6.49
C LYS A 62 14.25 6.97 6.70
N SER A 63 13.88 7.96 5.88
CA SER A 63 12.61 8.65 6.06
C SER A 63 11.47 7.80 5.53
N ARG A 64 10.31 7.91 6.18
CA ARG A 64 9.09 7.20 5.79
C ARG A 64 7.92 8.16 5.63
N ILE A 65 7.00 7.79 4.76
CA ILE A 65 5.68 8.37 4.64
C ILE A 65 4.64 7.25 4.68
N SER A 66 3.49 7.53 5.29
CA SER A 66 2.29 6.69 5.17
C SER A 66 1.27 7.47 4.37
N CYS A 67 0.74 6.87 3.31
CA CYS A 67 -0.18 7.51 2.38
C CYS A 67 -1.28 6.52 2.00
N THR A 68 -2.53 6.98 2.05
CA THR A 68 -3.67 6.25 1.48
C THR A 68 -3.81 6.66 0.02
N GLY A 69 -4.20 5.73 -0.84
CA GLY A 69 -4.40 6.00 -2.25
C GLY A 69 -5.21 4.92 -2.94
N VAL A 70 -5.56 5.18 -4.19
CA VAL A 70 -6.36 4.29 -5.02
C VAL A 70 -5.50 3.78 -6.17
N VAL A 71 -5.54 2.47 -6.43
CA VAL A 71 -4.93 1.87 -7.63
C VAL A 71 -5.72 2.32 -8.85
N VAL A 72 -5.08 3.07 -9.75
CA VAL A 72 -5.70 3.55 -10.99
C VAL A 72 -5.31 2.71 -12.21
N SER A 73 -4.22 1.94 -12.11
CA SER A 73 -3.77 1.04 -13.17
C SER A 73 -3.04 -0.18 -12.59
N CYS A 74 -3.25 -1.33 -13.21
CA CYS A 74 -2.52 -2.58 -12.96
C CYS A 74 -2.30 -3.29 -14.30
N LEU A 75 -1.10 -3.17 -14.85
CA LEU A 75 -0.73 -3.72 -16.15
C LEU A 75 0.39 -4.76 -16.01
N GLY A 76 0.40 -5.79 -16.86
CA GLY A 76 1.41 -6.83 -16.83
C GLY A 76 0.80 -8.21 -16.57
N ASN A 77 1.63 -9.14 -16.12
CA ASN A 77 1.23 -10.54 -15.92
C ASN A 77 2.14 -11.23 -14.90
N ARG A 78 1.76 -12.44 -14.47
CA ARG A 78 2.49 -13.23 -13.46
C ARG A 78 3.93 -13.60 -13.83
N HIS A 79 4.31 -13.54 -15.11
CA HIS A 79 5.67 -13.91 -15.56
C HIS A 79 6.63 -12.73 -15.49
N THR A 80 6.15 -11.51 -15.74
CA THR A 80 6.96 -10.28 -15.75
C THR A 80 6.70 -9.37 -14.54
N GLY A 81 5.69 -9.68 -13.74
CA GLY A 81 5.16 -8.80 -12.70
C GLY A 81 4.11 -7.82 -13.22
N TYR A 82 3.52 -7.07 -12.30
CA TYR A 82 2.48 -6.08 -12.54
C TYR A 82 2.99 -4.68 -12.21
N HIS A 83 2.95 -3.79 -13.20
CA HIS A 83 3.15 -2.36 -13.00
C HIS A 83 1.87 -1.76 -12.41
N ILE A 84 1.99 -1.27 -11.20
CA ILE A 84 0.90 -0.66 -10.44
C ILE A 84 1.08 0.85 -10.51
N SER A 85 0.01 1.58 -10.83
CA SER A 85 -0.05 3.03 -10.67
C SER A 85 -1.10 3.37 -9.63
N MET A 86 -0.70 4.19 -8.66
CA MET A 86 -1.56 4.65 -7.57
C MET A 86 -1.57 6.16 -7.46
N VAL A 87 -2.75 6.71 -7.19
CA VAL A 87 -2.93 8.13 -6.84
C VAL A 87 -3.23 8.21 -5.35
N PHE A 88 -2.48 9.02 -4.63
CA PHE A 88 -2.68 9.23 -3.20
C PHE A 88 -3.86 10.18 -2.93
N THR A 89 -4.63 9.86 -1.90
CA THR A 89 -5.77 10.63 -1.41
C THR A 89 -5.41 11.22 -0.04
N GLY A 90 -5.83 12.47 0.22
CA GLY A 90 -5.66 13.09 1.54
C GLY A 90 -4.21 13.33 1.98
N LEU A 91 -3.26 13.54 1.06
CA LEU A 91 -1.87 13.84 1.41
C LEU A 91 -1.77 15.07 2.31
N SER A 92 -1.07 14.93 3.44
CA SER A 92 -0.66 16.09 4.24
C SER A 92 0.38 16.91 3.48
N ARG A 93 0.50 18.21 3.78
CA ARG A 93 1.54 19.07 3.16
C ARG A 93 2.94 18.48 3.35
N GLN A 94 3.22 17.92 4.53
CA GLN A 94 4.52 17.29 4.82
C GLN A 94 4.76 16.05 3.95
N ALA A 95 3.74 15.20 3.78
CA ALA A 95 3.85 14.02 2.91
C ALA A 95 4.04 14.41 1.44
N GLN A 96 3.31 15.44 0.97
CA GLN A 96 3.45 15.96 -0.38
C GLN A 96 4.83 16.56 -0.65
N SER A 97 5.39 17.33 0.30
CA SER A 97 6.75 17.85 0.19
C SER A 97 7.79 16.73 0.11
N LYS A 98 7.65 15.67 0.92
CA LYS A 98 8.55 14.50 0.87
C LYS A 98 8.44 13.74 -0.46
N LEU A 99 7.22 13.48 -0.94
CA LEU A 99 7.00 12.86 -2.24
C LEU A 99 7.61 13.67 -3.38
N SER A 100 7.47 15.00 -3.32
CA SER A 100 8.06 15.90 -4.33
C SER A 100 9.58 15.85 -4.32
N ALA A 101 10.21 15.74 -3.14
CA ALA A 101 11.66 15.58 -3.00
C ALA A 101 12.15 14.20 -3.48
N TRP A 102 11.32 13.15 -3.37
CA TRP A 102 11.65 11.82 -3.88
C TRP A 102 11.37 11.64 -5.37
N ALA A 103 10.48 12.45 -5.95
CA ALA A 103 10.23 12.45 -7.40
C ALA A 103 11.46 12.86 -8.22
N SER A 104 12.45 13.51 -7.60
CA SER A 104 13.77 13.79 -8.18
C SER A 104 14.83 12.72 -7.86
N TYR A 105 14.43 11.50 -7.42
CA TYR A 105 15.34 10.39 -7.15
C TYR A 105 15.40 9.40 -8.34
N PRO A 106 16.58 8.86 -8.72
CA PRO A 106 17.90 9.10 -8.12
C PRO A 106 18.36 10.55 -8.35
N PRO A 107 19.11 11.16 -7.40
CA PRO A 107 19.67 12.48 -7.62
C PRO A 107 20.50 12.45 -8.91
N GLU A 108 20.31 13.47 -9.75
CA GLU A 108 21.14 13.67 -10.92
C GLU A 108 22.62 13.63 -10.48
N PRO A 109 23.49 12.84 -11.14
CA PRO A 109 24.91 12.86 -10.81
C PRO A 109 25.44 14.30 -11.02
N PRO A 110 26.29 14.82 -10.12
CA PRO A 110 26.86 16.14 -10.30
C PRO A 110 27.61 16.16 -11.65
N ALA A 111 27.32 17.21 -12.44
CA ALA A 111 27.96 17.48 -13.73
C ALA A 111 29.48 17.65 -13.61
#